data_AF-A0A8S3S1T8-F1
#
_entry.id   AF-A0A8S3S1T8-F1
#
_cell.length_a   1.000
_cell.length_b   1.000
_cell.length_c   1.000
_cell.angle_alpha   90.00
_cell.angle_beta   90.00
_cell.angle_gamma   90.00
#
_symmetry.space_group_name_H-M   'P 1'
#
loop_
_entity.id
_entity.type
_entity.pdbx_description
1 polymer ?
#
loop_
_entity_poly.entity_id
_entity_poly.type
_entity_poly.pdbx_seq_one_letter_code
_entity_poly.pdbx_strand_id
1 'polypeptide(L)'
;MCQQNPADIVSRGRTVEQLQSDVIWWNGPEFLQDEEPQWPDTNIQIENVRDTELKCQKKTSDNYTTLKSIHNNDLDWRLDPVRYSSVVRLVRVLAYVHRFIDNCRLKQKQRRLGSLSTVEYADVELNIIKNAQREAFSDEYNDLMKSKDLPKTNKLLGLQPRIDENGLIRCDGRLENAEFLSFDARYPIILPRKNWVTKLIVKRYHELGKHTRIKYIIQLVTKGLWHFNPPLAPHFGGIHETMIKSAKRAIYAILGNADINDEELLTAFTGAEALINSRPLTYQSADRTDDTPLTPNHFLHGQLGGHIAPKNR
;
A
#
# COMPACT_ATOMS: atom_id res chain seq x y z
N MET A 1 -22.42 -23.55 9.22
CA MET A 1 -22.40 -22.53 8.14
C MET A 1 -21.09 -22.47 7.33
N CYS A 2 -20.01 -23.19 7.68
CA CYS A 2 -18.72 -23.12 6.96
C CYS A 2 -18.58 -24.03 5.71
N GLN A 3 -19.64 -24.60 5.15
CA GLN A 3 -19.53 -25.50 3.98
C GLN A 3 -20.03 -24.88 2.66
N GLN A 4 -20.70 -23.74 2.72
CA GLN A 4 -21.27 -23.05 1.55
C GLN A 4 -20.52 -21.74 1.21
N ASN A 5 -19.29 -21.59 1.70
CA ASN A 5 -18.47 -20.43 1.40
C ASN A 5 -17.67 -20.67 0.11
N PRO A 6 -17.99 -19.99 -1.02
CA PRO A 6 -17.24 -20.18 -2.26
C PRO A 6 -15.76 -19.78 -2.14
N ALA A 7 -15.40 -18.95 -1.15
CA ALA A 7 -14.00 -18.59 -0.91
C ALA A 7 -13.15 -19.76 -0.39
N ASP A 8 -13.77 -20.78 0.22
CA ASP A 8 -13.05 -21.94 0.72
C ASP A 8 -12.50 -22.80 -0.44
N ILE A 9 -13.19 -22.82 -1.58
CA ILE A 9 -12.82 -23.57 -2.80
C ILE A 9 -11.48 -23.06 -3.36
N VAL A 10 -11.29 -21.74 -3.39
CA VAL A 10 -10.03 -21.10 -3.84
C VAL A 10 -8.90 -21.29 -2.82
N SER A 11 -9.24 -21.32 -1.53
CA SER A 11 -8.24 -21.38 -0.47
C SER A 11 -7.64 -22.78 -0.27
N ARG A 12 -8.38 -23.84 -0.61
CA ARG A 12 -7.95 -25.25 -0.44
C ARG A 12 -7.47 -25.93 -1.72
N GLY A 13 -7.78 -25.35 -2.88
CA GLY A 13 -7.42 -25.88 -4.19
C GLY A 13 -8.32 -27.03 -4.64
N ARG A 14 -8.72 -27.04 -5.91
CA ARG A 14 -9.47 -28.12 -6.59
C ARG A 14 -8.95 -28.31 -8.01
N THR A 15 -9.19 -29.49 -8.59
CA THR A 15 -8.85 -29.75 -10.00
C THR A 15 -9.81 -29.00 -10.94
N VAL A 16 -9.40 -28.85 -12.21
CA VAL A 16 -10.19 -28.12 -13.22
C VAL A 16 -11.53 -28.81 -13.48
N GLU A 17 -11.57 -30.14 -13.52
CA GLU A 17 -12.82 -30.89 -13.72
C GLU A 17 -13.79 -30.73 -12.53
N GLN A 18 -13.24 -30.66 -11.31
CA GLN A 18 -14.01 -30.45 -10.08
C GLN A 18 -14.52 -29.01 -9.95
N LEU A 19 -13.83 -28.03 -10.55
CA LEU A 19 -14.28 -26.64 -10.56
C LEU A 19 -15.35 -26.40 -11.63
N GLN A 20 -15.24 -27.06 -12.78
CA GLN A 20 -16.21 -26.96 -13.87
C GLN A 20 -17.60 -27.46 -13.45
N SER A 21 -17.65 -28.45 -12.55
CA SER A 21 -18.89 -29.03 -12.02
C SER A 21 -19.39 -28.39 -10.72
N ASP A 22 -18.70 -27.37 -10.17
CA ASP A 22 -19.04 -26.79 -8.86
C ASP A 22 -20.08 -25.67 -8.95
N VAL A 23 -21.33 -26.00 -8.59
CA VAL A 23 -22.46 -25.07 -8.59
C VAL A 23 -22.27 -23.90 -7.62
N ILE A 24 -21.65 -24.12 -6.45
CA ILE A 24 -21.48 -23.09 -5.41
C ILE A 24 -20.46 -22.04 -5.87
N TRP A 25 -19.43 -22.45 -6.61
CA TRP A 25 -18.45 -21.53 -7.19
C TRP A 25 -19.07 -20.61 -8.25
N TRP A 26 -19.84 -21.18 -9.18
CA TRP A 26 -20.38 -20.43 -10.31
C TRP A 26 -21.63 -19.61 -9.96
N ASN A 27 -22.49 -20.13 -9.08
CA ASN A 27 -23.81 -19.54 -8.80
C ASN A 27 -23.94 -18.98 -7.38
N GLY A 28 -22.95 -19.20 -6.52
CA GLY A 28 -23.02 -18.86 -5.10
C GLY A 28 -23.91 -19.83 -4.30
N PRO A 29 -24.02 -19.63 -2.98
CA PRO A 29 -24.93 -20.41 -2.15
C PRO A 29 -26.39 -20.09 -2.46
N GLU A 30 -27.24 -21.12 -2.51
CA GLU A 30 -28.63 -21.04 -2.97
C GLU A 30 -29.46 -19.98 -2.23
N PHE A 31 -29.25 -19.83 -0.92
CA PHE A 31 -30.02 -18.87 -0.11
C PHE A 31 -29.84 -17.40 -0.54
N LEU A 32 -28.76 -17.05 -1.26
CA LEU A 32 -28.58 -15.69 -1.80
C LEU A 32 -29.46 -15.41 -3.03
N GLN A 33 -30.05 -16.45 -3.63
CA GLN A 33 -31.00 -16.31 -4.73
C GLN A 33 -32.45 -16.15 -4.23
N ASP A 34 -32.70 -16.40 -2.94
CA ASP A 34 -33.99 -16.21 -2.29
C ASP A 34 -34.16 -14.79 -1.74
N GLU A 35 -35.40 -14.37 -1.49
CA GLU A 35 -35.70 -13.07 -0.87
C GLU A 35 -35.15 -12.98 0.57
N GLU A 36 -34.70 -11.78 0.98
CA GLU A 36 -34.06 -11.49 2.29
C GLU A 36 -34.75 -12.12 3.52
N PRO A 37 -36.10 -12.24 3.61
CA PRO A 37 -36.77 -12.88 4.74
C PRO A 37 -36.55 -14.40 4.85
N GLN A 38 -36.11 -15.06 3.78
CA GLN A 38 -35.85 -16.51 3.72
C GLN A 38 -34.38 -16.85 3.99
N TRP A 39 -33.53 -15.85 4.20
CA TRP A 39 -32.13 -16.07 4.50
C TRP A 39 -31.97 -16.73 5.87
N PRO A 40 -30.98 -17.63 6.04
CA PRO A 40 -30.76 -18.29 7.32
C PRO A 40 -30.41 -17.27 8.41
N ASP A 41 -31.13 -17.35 9.54
CA ASP A 41 -30.89 -16.51 10.71
C ASP A 41 -29.41 -16.59 11.13
N THR A 42 -28.74 -15.44 11.05
CA THR A 42 -27.34 -15.29 11.43
C THR A 42 -27.21 -15.20 12.96
N ASN A 43 -27.69 -16.22 13.66
CA ASN A 43 -27.55 -16.33 15.11
C ASN A 43 -26.11 -16.75 15.44
N ILE A 44 -25.20 -15.80 15.31
CA ILE A 44 -23.84 -15.92 15.83
C ILE A 44 -23.96 -15.89 17.35
N GLN A 45 -23.79 -17.05 17.99
CA GLN A 45 -23.54 -17.14 19.42
C GLN A 45 -22.18 -16.46 19.66
N ILE A 46 -22.22 -15.18 20.04
CA ILE A 46 -21.03 -14.45 20.46
C ILE A 46 -20.64 -15.03 21.82
N GLU A 47 -19.84 -16.09 21.83
CA GLU A 47 -19.02 -16.37 22.99
C GLU A 47 -18.14 -15.13 23.20
N ASN A 48 -18.29 -14.48 24.35
CA ASN A 48 -17.52 -13.32 24.76
C ASN A 48 -16.03 -13.71 24.94
N VAL A 49 -15.34 -13.99 23.84
CA VAL A 49 -13.89 -13.89 23.79
C VAL A 49 -13.59 -12.40 23.92
N ARG A 50 -13.02 -12.02 25.07
CA ARG A 50 -12.62 -10.65 25.38
C ARG A 50 -11.50 -10.19 24.45
N ASP A 51 -11.84 -9.87 23.21
CA ASP A 51 -11.16 -8.84 22.46
C ASP A 51 -11.62 -7.52 23.07
N THR A 52 -10.80 -6.95 23.95
CA THR A 52 -11.01 -5.60 24.49
C THR A 52 -10.86 -4.54 23.38
N GLU A 53 -11.80 -4.52 22.45
CA GLU A 53 -12.33 -3.27 21.92
C GLU A 53 -13.05 -2.58 23.07
N LEU A 54 -12.39 -1.60 23.68
CA LEU A 54 -13.06 -0.63 24.52
C LEU A 54 -14.04 0.15 23.63
N LYS A 55 -15.28 -0.35 23.52
CA LYS A 55 -16.44 0.45 23.17
C LYS A 55 -16.48 1.62 24.14
N CYS A 56 -16.41 2.82 23.58
CA CYS A 56 -16.51 4.06 24.32
C CYS A 56 -17.89 4.14 24.99
N GLN A 57 -17.92 3.90 26.29
CA GLN A 57 -18.98 4.36 27.16
C GLN A 57 -18.36 4.99 28.39
N LYS A 58 -18.17 6.31 28.36
CA LYS A 58 -18.38 7.15 29.55
C LYS A 58 -19.10 8.42 29.14
N LYS A 59 -20.38 8.49 29.50
CA LYS A 59 -21.00 9.75 29.88
C LYS A 59 -20.29 10.21 31.15
N THR A 60 -19.60 11.34 31.08
CA THR A 60 -19.50 12.26 32.20
C THR A 60 -19.79 13.64 31.62
N SER A 61 -21.00 14.10 31.93
CA SER A 61 -21.35 15.51 31.97
C SER A 61 -20.29 16.22 32.80
N ASP A 62 -19.66 17.25 32.23
CA ASP A 62 -19.08 18.33 33.00
C ASP A 62 -19.11 19.60 32.14
N ASN A 63 -20.08 20.45 32.47
CA ASN A 63 -20.22 21.80 31.97
C ASN A 63 -19.10 22.67 32.55
N TYR A 64 -18.05 22.95 31.79
CA TYR A 64 -17.23 24.13 32.02
C TYR A 64 -16.86 24.77 30.67
N THR A 65 -17.59 25.82 30.30
CA THR A 65 -17.11 26.81 29.33
C THR A 65 -15.95 27.55 30.00
N THR A 66 -14.74 27.03 29.83
CA THR A 66 -13.52 27.78 30.15
C THR A 66 -12.88 28.18 28.83
N LEU A 67 -12.91 29.47 28.53
CA LEU A 67 -12.08 30.06 27.47
C LEU A 67 -10.62 29.79 27.83
N LYS A 68 -10.06 28.69 27.32
CA LYS A 68 -8.61 28.47 27.39
C LYS A 68 -7.95 29.55 26.55
N SER A 69 -7.12 30.35 27.21
CA SER A 69 -6.17 31.27 26.58
C SER A 69 -5.45 30.54 25.44
N ILE A 70 -5.45 31.17 24.27
CA ILE A 70 -4.77 30.70 23.06
C ILE A 70 -3.27 30.70 23.36
N HIS A 71 -2.74 29.60 23.89
CA HIS A 71 -1.35 29.27 23.67
C HIS A 71 -1.27 28.82 22.22
N ASN A 72 -0.67 29.66 21.36
CA ASN A 72 -0.34 29.35 19.97
C ASN A 72 0.72 28.24 19.94
N ASN A 73 0.37 27.02 20.36
CA ASN A 73 1.10 25.85 19.95
C ASN A 73 0.56 25.50 18.57
N ASP A 74 1.34 25.78 17.53
CA ASP A 74 1.08 25.37 16.13
C ASP A 74 0.93 23.84 15.95
N LEU A 75 0.97 23.06 17.05
CA LEU A 75 0.77 21.62 17.08
C LEU A 75 -0.69 21.21 17.36
N ASP A 76 -1.53 22.09 17.89
CA ASP A 76 -2.90 21.69 18.24
C ASP A 76 -3.77 21.55 16.99
N TRP A 77 -4.34 20.35 16.82
CA TRP A 77 -5.33 20.08 15.80
C TRP A 77 -6.50 21.06 15.93
N ARG A 78 -6.68 21.93 14.93
CA ARG A 78 -7.86 22.82 14.85
C ARG A 78 -9.17 22.02 14.90
N LEU A 79 -9.16 20.86 14.24
CA LEU A 79 -10.21 19.85 14.31
C LEU A 79 -9.53 18.51 14.57
N ASP A 80 -9.83 17.94 15.74
CA ASP A 80 -9.27 16.66 16.17
C ASP A 80 -9.71 15.50 15.24
N PRO A 81 -8.77 14.80 14.58
CA PRO A 81 -9.04 13.66 13.71
C PRO A 81 -9.82 12.53 14.40
N VAL A 82 -9.69 12.36 15.73
CA VAL A 82 -10.37 11.29 16.50
C VAL A 82 -11.89 11.39 16.39
N ARG A 83 -12.42 12.59 16.13
CA ARG A 83 -13.86 12.85 15.95
C ARG A 83 -14.41 12.35 14.60
N TYR A 84 -13.56 11.84 13.72
CA TYR A 84 -13.92 11.43 12.37
C TYR A 84 -13.73 9.93 12.19
N SER A 85 -14.67 9.31 11.48
CA SER A 85 -14.65 7.89 11.13
C SER A 85 -14.23 7.64 9.66
N SER A 86 -14.02 8.70 8.89
CA SER A 86 -13.67 8.69 7.47
C SER A 86 -12.67 9.81 7.16
N VAL A 87 -11.54 9.46 6.53
CA VAL A 87 -10.55 10.46 6.08
C VAL A 87 -11.11 11.38 5.00
N VAL A 88 -12.01 10.88 4.13
CA VAL A 88 -12.68 11.71 3.10
C VAL A 88 -13.48 12.83 3.75
N ARG A 89 -14.23 12.50 4.82
CA ARG A 89 -15.01 13.49 5.57
C ARG A 89 -14.11 14.47 6.30
N LEU A 90 -13.03 13.99 6.92
CA LEU A 90 -12.03 14.82 7.59
C LEU A 90 -11.43 15.84 6.62
N VAL A 91 -10.90 15.38 5.48
CA VAL A 91 -10.28 16.25 4.46
C VAL A 91 -11.29 17.27 3.94
N ARG A 92 -12.52 16.84 3.60
CA ARG A 92 -13.57 17.75 3.09
C ARG A 92 -13.91 18.85 4.09
N VAL A 93 -14.13 18.51 5.36
CA VAL A 93 -14.48 19.49 6.39
C VAL A 93 -13.32 20.44 6.63
N LEU A 94 -12.09 19.93 6.75
CA LEU A 94 -10.91 20.77 6.90
C LEU A 94 -10.70 21.70 5.69
N ALA A 95 -10.92 21.23 4.46
CA ALA A 95 -10.81 22.06 3.26
C ALA A 95 -11.79 23.24 3.25
N TYR A 96 -13.04 23.02 3.67
CA TYR A 96 -13.97 24.13 3.84
C TYR A 96 -13.54 25.09 4.96
N VAL A 97 -13.01 24.58 6.07
CA VAL A 97 -12.49 25.42 7.16
C VAL A 97 -11.29 26.26 6.70
N HIS A 98 -10.33 25.65 6.00
CA HIS A 98 -9.19 26.36 5.42
C HIS A 98 -9.64 27.44 4.43
N ARG A 99 -10.53 27.11 3.50
CA ARG A 99 -11.11 28.09 2.56
C ARG A 99 -11.84 29.21 3.27
N PHE A 100 -12.61 28.91 4.30
CA PHE A 100 -13.33 29.91 5.08
C PHE A 100 -12.35 30.92 5.70
N ILE A 101 -11.29 30.42 6.33
CA ILE A 101 -10.25 31.25 6.95
C ILE A 101 -9.53 32.11 5.91
N ASP A 102 -9.21 31.55 4.75
CA ASP A 102 -8.62 32.31 3.65
C ASP A 102 -9.57 33.40 3.14
N ASN A 103 -10.85 33.07 2.96
CA ASN A 103 -11.87 34.03 2.53
C ASN A 103 -12.12 35.16 3.54
N CYS A 104 -11.94 34.91 4.84
CA CYS A 104 -11.99 35.95 5.87
C CYS A 104 -10.90 37.01 5.71
N ARG A 105 -9.77 36.66 5.05
CA ARG A 105 -8.65 37.57 4.77
C ARG A 105 -8.78 38.28 3.43
N LEU A 106 -9.76 37.90 2.60
CA LEU A 106 -9.94 38.40 1.24
C LEU A 106 -11.15 39.34 1.12
N LYS A 107 -11.05 40.30 0.19
CA LYS A 107 -12.18 41.15 -0.21
C LYS A 107 -13.25 40.29 -0.89
N GLN A 108 -14.52 40.67 -0.77
CA GLN A 108 -15.67 39.86 -1.24
C GLN A 108 -15.53 39.39 -2.70
N LYS A 109 -15.02 40.24 -3.60
CA LYS A 109 -14.81 39.92 -5.03
C LYS A 109 -13.73 38.86 -5.30
N GLN A 110 -12.82 38.63 -4.34
CA GLN A 110 -11.71 37.68 -4.44
C GLN A 110 -11.99 36.36 -3.70
N ARG A 111 -13.15 36.26 -3.02
CA ARG A 111 -13.49 35.07 -2.24
C ARG A 111 -13.79 33.89 -3.16
N ARG A 112 -13.28 32.73 -2.78
CA ARG A 112 -13.54 31.46 -3.46
C ARG A 112 -14.91 30.94 -3.02
N LEU A 113 -15.79 30.68 -3.98
CA LEU A 113 -17.16 30.18 -3.76
C LEU A 113 -17.37 28.87 -4.53
N GLY A 114 -18.40 28.10 -4.15
CA GLY A 114 -18.79 26.86 -4.84
C GLY A 114 -18.07 25.61 -4.33
N SER A 115 -17.91 24.62 -5.20
CA SER A 115 -17.31 23.32 -4.88
C SER A 115 -15.82 23.44 -4.54
N LEU A 116 -15.31 22.49 -3.75
CA LEU A 116 -13.88 22.37 -3.43
C LEU A 116 -13.09 21.93 -4.67
N SER A 117 -11.95 22.58 -4.92
CA SER A 117 -11.02 22.19 -5.97
C SER A 117 -10.18 21.00 -5.54
N THR A 118 -9.62 20.26 -6.52
CA THR A 118 -8.72 19.13 -6.26
C THR A 118 -7.44 19.56 -5.54
N VAL A 119 -6.95 20.77 -5.81
CA VAL A 119 -5.76 21.33 -5.15
C VAL A 119 -6.03 21.56 -3.66
N GLU A 120 -7.19 22.11 -3.30
CA GLU A 120 -7.56 22.29 -1.88
C GLU A 120 -7.69 20.96 -1.14
N TYR A 121 -8.17 19.91 -1.81
CA TYR A 121 -8.18 18.56 -1.24
C TYR A 121 -6.75 18.05 -0.99
N ALA A 122 -5.87 18.18 -2.00
CA ALA A 122 -4.48 17.73 -1.92
C ALA A 122 -3.71 18.46 -0.81
N ASP A 123 -3.82 19.79 -0.74
CA ASP A 123 -3.15 20.61 0.28
C ASP A 123 -3.56 20.20 1.69
N VAL A 124 -4.86 19.93 1.90
CA VAL A 124 -5.37 19.51 3.20
C VAL A 124 -4.96 18.09 3.54
N GLU A 125 -4.95 17.18 2.57
CA GLU A 125 -4.50 15.81 2.76
C GLU A 125 -3.03 15.76 3.23
N LEU A 126 -2.15 16.52 2.56
CA LEU A 126 -0.74 16.64 2.95
C LEU A 126 -0.60 17.28 4.34
N ASN A 127 -1.37 18.34 4.63
CA ASN A 127 -1.33 19.01 5.94
C ASN A 127 -1.80 18.11 7.10
N ILE A 128 -2.82 17.26 6.87
CA ILE A 128 -3.26 16.28 7.86
C ILE A 128 -2.14 15.28 8.15
N ILE A 129 -1.47 14.76 7.13
CA ILE A 129 -0.36 13.81 7.32
C ILE A 129 0.81 14.50 8.04
N LYS A 130 1.14 15.73 7.66
CA LYS A 130 2.18 16.55 8.28
C LYS A 130 1.91 16.78 9.76
N ASN A 131 0.69 17.12 10.14
CA ASN A 131 0.32 17.29 11.54
C ASN A 131 0.42 15.97 12.32
N ALA A 132 -0.02 14.86 11.72
CA ALA A 132 0.13 13.53 12.32
C ALA A 132 1.60 13.15 12.55
N GLN A 133 2.50 13.51 11.63
CA GLN A 133 3.94 13.33 11.78
C GLN A 133 4.53 14.21 12.89
N ARG A 134 4.16 15.49 12.95
CA ARG A 134 4.61 16.41 14.02
C ARG A 134 4.15 15.97 15.41
N GLU A 135 2.96 15.39 15.50
CA GLU A 135 2.42 14.83 16.74
C GLU A 135 3.16 13.55 17.15
N ALA A 136 3.47 12.66 16.20
CA ALA A 136 4.03 11.35 16.49
C ALA A 136 5.56 11.31 16.57
N PHE A 137 6.24 12.21 15.86
CA PHE A 137 7.70 12.26 15.68
C PHE A 137 8.21 13.68 15.99
N SER A 138 7.76 14.28 17.09
CA SER A 138 8.00 15.71 17.37
C SER A 138 9.49 16.05 17.42
N ASP A 139 10.29 15.21 18.08
CA ASP A 139 11.73 15.43 18.26
C ASP A 139 12.46 15.23 16.93
N GLU A 140 12.15 14.14 16.23
CA GLU A 140 12.74 13.82 14.93
C GLU A 140 12.37 14.87 13.87
N TYR A 141 11.13 15.35 13.87
CA TYR A 141 10.67 16.38 12.96
C TYR A 141 11.45 17.68 13.16
N ASN A 142 11.69 18.07 14.42
CA ASN A 142 12.45 19.27 14.74
C ASN A 142 13.94 19.15 14.39
N ASP A 143 14.53 17.97 14.59
CA ASP A 143 15.92 17.71 14.21
C ASP A 143 16.09 17.71 12.68
N LEU A 144 15.21 17.01 11.96
CA LEU A 144 15.22 16.99 10.50
C LEU A 144 14.96 18.37 9.87
N MET A 145 14.07 19.18 10.46
CA MET A 145 13.81 20.56 10.00
C MET A 145 15.03 21.46 10.14
N LYS A 146 15.92 21.17 11.12
CA LYS A 146 17.16 21.91 11.35
C LYS A 146 18.35 21.30 10.61
N SER A 147 18.10 20.35 9.70
CA SER A 147 19.13 19.58 9.00
C SER A 147 20.13 18.90 9.95
N LYS A 148 19.65 18.46 11.12
CA LYS A 148 20.45 17.70 12.08
C LYS A 148 20.25 16.20 11.85
N ASP A 149 21.33 15.44 12.00
CA ASP A 149 21.27 13.99 12.00
C ASP A 149 20.48 13.47 13.20
N LEU A 150 19.63 12.48 12.95
CA LEU A 150 18.90 11.80 14.03
C LEU A 150 19.85 10.97 14.90
N PRO A 151 19.55 10.81 16.20
CA PRO A 151 20.32 9.93 17.08
C PRO A 151 20.39 8.50 16.54
N LYS A 152 21.54 7.83 16.71
CA LYS A 152 21.74 6.44 16.26
C LYS A 152 20.76 5.43 16.88
N THR A 153 20.15 5.77 18.00
CA THR A 153 19.12 4.97 18.68
C THR A 153 17.72 5.14 18.09
N ASN A 154 17.53 6.07 17.17
CA ASN A 154 16.23 6.39 16.62
C ASN A 154 15.71 5.29 15.68
N LYS A 155 14.44 4.91 15.84
CA LYS A 155 13.79 3.86 15.04
C LYS A 155 13.58 4.27 13.58
N LEU A 156 13.45 5.56 13.30
CA LEU A 156 13.29 6.07 11.94
C LEU A 156 14.58 6.03 11.14
N LEU A 157 15.75 5.94 11.77
CA LEU A 157 17.05 5.97 11.06
C LEU A 157 17.18 4.83 10.04
N GLY A 158 16.58 3.67 10.30
CA GLY A 158 16.53 2.55 9.36
C GLY A 158 15.72 2.83 8.08
N LEU A 159 14.90 3.89 8.08
CA LEU A 159 14.13 4.35 6.93
C LEU A 159 14.79 5.55 6.21
N GLN A 160 16.00 5.94 6.62
CA GLN A 160 16.73 7.11 6.09
C GLN A 160 15.80 8.33 5.92
N PRO A 161 15.29 8.89 7.04
CA PRO A 161 14.21 9.86 6.99
C PRO A 161 14.74 11.22 6.51
N ARG A 162 14.00 11.83 5.58
CA ARG A 162 14.28 13.16 5.03
C ARG A 162 13.02 14.00 5.00
N ILE A 163 13.16 15.32 5.14
CA ILE A 163 12.04 16.25 4.96
C ILE A 163 11.99 16.73 3.52
N ASP A 164 10.79 16.73 2.93
CA ASP A 164 10.53 17.28 1.60
C ASP A 164 10.19 18.78 1.63
N GLU A 165 10.00 19.36 0.45
CA GLU A 165 9.64 20.78 0.28
C GLU A 165 8.29 21.14 0.93
N ASN A 166 7.39 20.16 1.09
CA ASN A 166 6.10 20.33 1.75
C ASN A 166 6.20 20.21 3.28
N GLY A 167 7.38 19.86 3.81
CA GLY A 167 7.61 19.63 5.23
C GLY A 167 7.11 18.27 5.72
N LEU A 168 7.01 17.26 4.85
CA LEU A 168 6.66 15.89 5.20
C LEU A 168 7.93 15.05 5.37
N ILE A 169 7.91 14.18 6.38
CA ILE A 169 8.95 13.17 6.54
C ILE A 169 8.71 12.05 5.53
N ARG A 170 9.68 11.86 4.64
CA ARG A 170 9.73 10.80 3.64
C ARG A 170 10.88 9.85 3.96
N CYS A 171 10.73 8.61 3.53
CA CYS A 171 11.78 7.60 3.58
C CYS A 171 12.61 7.70 2.31
N ASP A 172 13.93 7.66 2.50
CA ASP A 172 14.89 7.54 1.41
C ASP A 172 15.45 6.11 1.34
N GLY A 173 16.10 5.75 0.22
CA GLY A 173 16.80 4.48 0.13
C GLY A 173 17.06 4.00 -1.30
N ARG A 174 16.84 2.71 -1.54
CA ARG A 174 17.35 1.96 -2.72
C ARG A 174 16.85 2.45 -4.08
N LEU A 175 15.93 3.40 -4.12
CA LEU A 175 15.21 3.83 -5.32
C LEU A 175 15.45 5.29 -5.67
N GLU A 176 16.34 5.95 -4.94
CA GLU A 176 16.81 7.30 -5.25
C GLU A 176 17.18 7.44 -6.75
N ASN A 177 17.93 6.45 -7.25
CA ASN A 177 18.45 6.40 -8.63
C ASN A 177 17.46 5.82 -9.66
N ALA A 178 16.24 5.46 -9.26
CA ALA A 178 15.24 4.89 -10.17
C ALA A 178 14.44 6.00 -10.88
N GLU A 179 15.08 6.76 -11.77
CA GLU A 179 14.50 7.97 -12.41
C GLU A 179 13.17 7.74 -13.15
N PHE A 180 12.90 6.51 -13.59
CA PHE A 180 11.64 6.13 -14.23
C PHE A 180 10.43 6.13 -13.27
N LEU A 181 10.67 6.18 -11.95
CA LEU A 181 9.62 6.23 -10.93
C LEU A 181 9.28 7.68 -10.56
N SER A 182 8.00 7.91 -10.26
CA SER A 182 7.53 9.21 -9.75
C SER A 182 8.22 9.58 -8.43
N PHE A 183 8.26 10.87 -8.12
CA PHE A 183 8.86 11.36 -6.87
C PHE A 183 8.25 10.68 -5.63
N ASP A 184 6.92 10.58 -5.56
CA ASP A 184 6.25 9.90 -4.45
C ASP A 184 6.60 8.42 -4.38
N ALA A 185 6.76 7.77 -5.53
CA ALA A 185 7.24 6.38 -5.56
C ALA A 185 8.69 6.27 -5.10
N ARG A 186 9.59 7.19 -5.44
CA ARG A 186 10.99 7.14 -4.97
C ARG A 186 11.15 7.49 -3.49
N TYR A 187 10.40 8.48 -3.02
CA TYR A 187 10.50 9.05 -1.67
C TYR A 187 9.17 8.91 -0.93
N PRO A 188 8.89 7.71 -0.41
CA PRO A 188 7.61 7.40 0.21
C PRO A 188 7.34 8.14 1.55
N ILE A 189 6.12 8.66 1.78
CA ILE A 189 5.74 9.40 3.01
C ILE A 189 5.62 8.50 4.26
N ILE A 190 6.39 8.76 5.31
CA ILE A 190 6.37 7.92 6.52
C ILE A 190 5.09 8.16 7.33
N LEU A 191 4.22 7.16 7.44
CA LEU A 191 3.00 7.26 8.24
C LEU A 191 3.22 6.78 9.69
N PRO A 192 2.80 7.55 10.71
CA PRO A 192 2.94 7.16 12.11
C PRO A 192 2.00 6.02 12.52
N ARG A 193 2.59 4.88 12.90
CA ARG A 193 1.86 3.61 13.16
C ARG A 193 0.68 3.71 14.13
N LYS A 194 0.80 4.52 15.19
CA LYS A 194 -0.22 4.62 16.27
C LYS A 194 -1.12 5.85 16.16
N ASN A 195 -1.04 6.61 15.06
CA ASN A 195 -1.84 7.82 14.90
C ASN A 195 -3.24 7.51 14.31
N TRP A 196 -4.26 8.25 14.75
CA TRP A 196 -5.63 8.08 14.28
C TRP A 196 -5.78 8.40 12.78
N VAL A 197 -5.07 9.40 12.27
CA VAL A 197 -5.05 9.74 10.84
C VAL A 197 -4.60 8.54 10.01
N THR A 198 -3.50 7.89 10.42
CA THR A 198 -3.01 6.68 9.74
C THR A 198 -4.05 5.57 9.77
N LYS A 199 -4.77 5.38 10.89
CA LYS A 199 -5.89 4.43 10.96
C LYS A 199 -7.00 4.78 9.95
N LEU A 200 -7.36 6.06 9.82
CA LEU A 200 -8.38 6.50 8.86
C LEU A 200 -7.95 6.32 7.40
N ILE A 201 -6.68 6.57 7.08
CA ILE A 201 -6.11 6.33 5.74
C ILE A 201 -6.18 4.84 5.43
N VAL A 202 -5.66 3.99 6.32
CA VAL A 202 -5.69 2.53 6.14
C VAL A 202 -7.13 2.02 5.99
N LYS A 203 -8.06 2.52 6.82
CA LYS A 203 -9.48 2.18 6.72
C LYS A 203 -10.07 2.52 5.36
N ARG A 204 -9.78 3.72 4.81
CA ARG A 204 -10.26 4.11 3.48
C ARG A 204 -9.79 3.14 2.41
N TYR A 205 -8.52 2.78 2.41
CA TYR A 205 -7.98 1.86 1.40
C TYR A 205 -8.46 0.42 1.63
N HIS A 206 -8.76 0.04 2.87
CA HIS A 206 -9.44 -1.22 3.21
C HIS A 206 -10.84 -1.29 2.59
N GLU A 207 -11.62 -0.22 2.71
CA GLU A 207 -12.95 -0.10 2.12
C GLU A 207 -12.88 -0.07 0.58
N LEU A 208 -11.96 0.70 -0.01
CA LEU A 208 -11.76 0.75 -1.46
C LEU A 208 -11.33 -0.61 -2.05
N GLY A 209 -10.53 -1.36 -1.30
CA GLY A 209 -10.15 -2.72 -1.66
C GLY A 209 -11.26 -3.75 -1.47
N LYS A 210 -12.49 -3.36 -1.10
CA LYS A 210 -13.61 -4.28 -0.76
C LYS A 210 -13.22 -5.30 0.32
N HIS A 211 -12.51 -4.85 1.35
CA HIS A 211 -12.05 -5.69 2.46
C HIS A 211 -11.15 -6.87 2.06
N THR A 212 -10.48 -6.80 0.90
CA THR A 212 -9.47 -7.79 0.51
C THR A 212 -8.34 -7.88 1.53
N ARG A 213 -7.54 -8.96 1.45
CA ARG A 213 -6.40 -9.21 2.34
C ARG A 213 -5.58 -7.94 2.55
N ILE A 214 -5.11 -7.74 3.78
CA ILE A 214 -4.26 -6.62 4.23
C ILE A 214 -3.15 -6.29 3.21
N LYS A 215 -2.57 -7.29 2.53
CA LYS A 215 -1.58 -7.12 1.46
C LYS A 215 -2.03 -6.20 0.31
N TYR A 216 -3.26 -6.33 -0.17
CA TYR A 216 -3.81 -5.50 -1.26
C TYR A 216 -4.09 -4.07 -0.79
N ILE A 217 -4.48 -3.92 0.47
CA ILE A 217 -4.77 -2.62 1.08
C ILE A 217 -3.49 -1.84 1.25
N ILE A 218 -2.43 -2.50 1.73
CA ILE A 218 -1.13 -1.86 1.79
C ILE A 218 -0.71 -1.51 0.35
N GLN A 219 -0.80 -2.43 -0.64
CA GLN A 219 -0.52 -2.11 -2.06
C GLN A 219 -1.27 -0.87 -2.60
N LEU A 220 -2.53 -0.67 -2.22
CA LEU A 220 -3.35 0.48 -2.62
C LEU A 220 -2.99 1.78 -1.89
N VAL A 221 -2.70 1.72 -0.58
CA VAL A 221 -2.14 2.84 0.20
C VAL A 221 -0.79 3.26 -0.39
N THR A 222 -0.06 2.31 -0.95
CA THR A 222 1.35 2.45 -1.33
C THR A 222 1.61 2.75 -2.80
N LYS A 223 0.66 3.33 -3.54
CA LYS A 223 0.94 3.86 -4.89
C LYS A 223 2.01 4.99 -4.92
N GLY A 224 2.61 5.30 -3.78
CA GLY A 224 3.95 5.87 -3.65
C GLY A 224 4.58 5.59 -2.27
N LEU A 225 4.49 4.37 -1.73
CA LEU A 225 4.95 4.08 -0.35
C LEU A 225 5.58 2.68 -0.13
N TRP A 226 6.90 2.51 -0.10
CA TRP A 226 7.52 1.17 -0.12
C TRP A 226 7.27 0.31 1.13
N HIS A 227 7.23 -1.02 0.89
CA HIS A 227 7.11 -2.06 1.90
C HIS A 227 8.49 -2.61 2.31
N PHE A 228 8.73 -2.74 3.61
CA PHE A 228 9.83 -3.55 4.15
C PHE A 228 9.29 -4.90 4.64
N ASN A 229 10.11 -5.95 4.55
CA ASN A 229 9.75 -7.23 5.16
C ASN A 229 9.46 -7.04 6.66
N PRO A 230 8.42 -7.69 7.21
CA PRO A 230 8.16 -7.66 8.64
C PRO A 230 9.42 -8.14 9.39
N PRO A 231 9.84 -7.45 10.47
CA PRO A 231 10.98 -7.91 11.27
C PRO A 231 10.70 -9.34 11.75
N LEU A 232 11.71 -10.21 11.65
CA LEU A 232 11.66 -11.65 11.99
C LEU A 232 10.86 -12.55 11.04
N ALA A 233 10.48 -12.07 9.85
CA ALA A 233 9.74 -12.86 8.87
C ALA A 233 10.51 -13.02 7.53
N PRO A 234 11.67 -13.71 7.51
CA PRO A 234 12.52 -13.84 6.31
C PRO A 234 11.82 -14.59 5.17
N HIS A 235 10.84 -15.45 5.48
CA HIS A 235 10.05 -16.16 4.47
C HIS A 235 9.30 -15.24 3.50
N PHE A 236 9.05 -13.97 3.87
CA PHE A 236 8.46 -12.98 2.96
C PHE A 236 9.43 -12.50 1.87
N GLY A 237 10.75 -12.61 2.08
CA GLY A 237 11.78 -12.30 1.09
C GLY A 237 12.15 -13.47 0.18
N GLY A 238 11.65 -14.68 0.48
CA GLY A 238 12.13 -15.91 -0.15
C GLY A 238 12.00 -15.94 -1.68
N ILE A 239 10.98 -15.29 -2.24
CA ILE A 239 10.81 -15.20 -3.70
C ILE A 239 11.94 -14.34 -4.31
N HIS A 240 12.21 -13.16 -3.74
CA HIS A 240 13.28 -12.28 -4.20
C HIS A 240 14.66 -12.93 -4.00
N GLU A 241 14.89 -13.60 -2.87
CA GLU A 241 16.14 -14.31 -2.60
C GLU A 241 16.38 -15.46 -3.59
N THR A 242 15.32 -16.22 -3.91
CA THR A 242 15.38 -17.29 -4.92
C THR A 242 15.68 -16.71 -6.31
N MET A 243 15.04 -15.58 -6.66
CA MET A 243 15.31 -14.89 -7.92
C MET A 243 16.74 -14.37 -8.02
N ILE A 244 17.26 -13.75 -6.96
CA ILE A 244 18.64 -13.27 -6.87
C ILE A 244 19.62 -14.44 -7.01
N LYS A 245 19.33 -15.58 -6.38
CA LYS A 245 20.16 -16.79 -6.50
C LYS A 245 20.20 -17.31 -7.94
N SER A 246 19.07 -17.34 -8.63
CA SER A 246 19.00 -17.74 -10.04
C SER A 246 19.73 -16.75 -10.95
N ALA A 247 19.59 -15.44 -10.70
CA ALA A 247 20.29 -14.41 -11.46
C ALA A 247 21.81 -14.53 -11.32
N LYS A 248 22.30 -14.66 -10.08
CA LYS A 248 23.73 -14.86 -9.82
C LYS A 248 24.26 -16.11 -10.52
N ARG A 249 23.52 -17.23 -10.47
CA ARG A 249 23.90 -18.45 -11.18
C ARG A 249 24.03 -18.25 -12.69
N ALA A 250 23.07 -17.57 -13.31
CA ALA A 250 23.12 -17.26 -14.74
C ALA A 250 24.32 -16.36 -15.07
N ILE A 251 24.54 -15.31 -14.28
CA ILE A 251 25.66 -14.37 -14.45
C ILE A 251 27.01 -15.09 -14.32
N TYR A 252 27.20 -15.90 -13.28
CA TYR A 252 28.43 -16.68 -13.09
C TYR A 252 28.64 -17.71 -14.20
N ALA A 253 27.57 -18.29 -14.77
CA ALA A 253 27.69 -19.19 -15.90
C ALA A 253 28.10 -18.47 -17.19
N ILE A 254 27.65 -17.23 -17.40
CA ILE A 254 27.99 -16.41 -18.57
C ILE A 254 29.44 -15.90 -18.45
N LEU A 255 29.84 -15.42 -17.28
CA LEU A 255 31.12 -14.73 -17.06
C LEU A 255 32.28 -15.64 -16.64
N GLY A 256 31.98 -16.78 -16.00
CA GLY A 256 33.01 -17.69 -15.49
C GLY A 256 33.97 -17.00 -14.52
N ASN A 257 35.28 -17.12 -14.78
CA ASN A 257 36.38 -16.49 -14.03
C ASN A 257 37.08 -15.38 -14.85
N ALA A 258 36.42 -14.79 -15.84
CA ALA A 258 37.02 -13.73 -16.64
C ALA A 258 37.20 -12.44 -15.82
N ASP A 259 38.27 -11.70 -16.08
CA ASP A 259 38.34 -10.27 -15.73
C ASP A 259 37.51 -9.50 -16.77
N ILE A 260 36.59 -8.65 -16.30
CA ILE A 260 35.51 -8.10 -17.12
C ILE A 260 35.44 -6.59 -16.99
N ASN A 261 35.15 -5.93 -18.11
CA ASN A 261 34.81 -4.50 -18.14
C ASN A 261 33.29 -4.26 -18.00
N ASP A 262 32.90 -3.00 -17.83
CA ASP A 262 31.50 -2.63 -17.55
C ASP A 262 30.54 -3.01 -18.71
N GLU A 263 30.99 -2.97 -19.96
CA GLU A 263 30.18 -3.33 -21.14
C GLU A 263 29.92 -4.85 -21.20
N GLU A 264 30.94 -5.65 -20.88
CA GLU A 264 30.82 -7.10 -20.78
C GLU A 264 29.92 -7.51 -19.60
N LEU A 265 29.99 -6.78 -18.49
CA LEU A 265 29.11 -6.98 -17.35
C LEU A 265 27.65 -6.66 -17.70
N LEU A 266 27.39 -5.53 -18.38
CA LEU A 266 26.05 -5.16 -18.83
C LEU A 266 25.47 -6.19 -19.81
N THR A 267 26.31 -6.69 -20.71
CA THR A 267 25.95 -7.76 -21.65
C THR A 267 25.59 -9.04 -20.89
N ALA A 268 26.33 -9.39 -19.84
CA ALA A 268 26.03 -10.55 -19.01
C ALA A 268 24.74 -10.40 -18.20
N PHE A 269 24.44 -9.19 -17.70
CA PHE A 269 23.13 -8.91 -17.08
C PHE A 269 21.99 -9.09 -18.07
N THR A 270 22.13 -8.57 -19.30
CA THR A 270 21.13 -8.72 -20.36
C THR A 270 20.92 -10.19 -20.71
N GLY A 271 22.01 -10.97 -20.84
CA GLY A 271 21.94 -12.41 -21.07
C GLY A 271 21.28 -13.17 -19.92
N ALA A 272 21.59 -12.82 -18.67
CA ALA A 272 21.00 -13.42 -17.48
C ALA A 272 19.50 -13.10 -17.36
N GLU A 273 19.10 -11.86 -17.68
CA GLU A 273 17.70 -11.45 -17.74
C GLU A 273 16.92 -12.27 -18.77
N ALA A 274 17.45 -12.39 -19.99
CA ALA A 274 16.83 -13.17 -21.06
C ALA A 274 16.68 -14.66 -20.66
N LEU A 275 17.69 -15.24 -20.02
CA LEU A 275 17.66 -16.62 -19.49
C LEU A 275 16.62 -16.80 -18.39
N ILE A 276 16.55 -15.86 -17.45
CA ILE A 276 15.58 -15.91 -16.34
C ILE A 276 14.15 -15.78 -16.87
N ASN A 277 13.93 -14.91 -17.85
CA ASN A 277 12.60 -14.66 -18.38
C ASN A 277 12.16 -15.67 -19.44
N SER A 278 13.07 -16.46 -20.00
CA SER A 278 12.76 -17.58 -20.91
C SER A 278 12.57 -18.92 -20.18
N ARG A 279 12.78 -18.98 -18.86
CA ARG A 279 12.64 -20.23 -18.11
C ARG A 279 11.17 -20.71 -18.04
N PRO A 280 10.91 -22.02 -18.12
CA PRO A 280 9.58 -22.58 -17.87
C PRO A 280 9.08 -22.29 -16.45
N LEU A 281 7.83 -21.82 -16.33
CA LEU A 281 7.07 -21.71 -15.08
C LEU A 281 6.24 -22.97 -14.79
N THR A 282 6.07 -23.80 -15.82
CA THR A 282 5.29 -25.04 -15.79
C THR A 282 6.20 -26.21 -16.17
N TYR A 283 5.74 -27.43 -15.88
CA TYR A 283 6.46 -28.63 -16.25
C TYR A 283 6.65 -28.69 -17.76
N GLN A 284 7.88 -28.93 -18.22
CA GLN A 284 8.17 -29.15 -19.62
C GLN A 284 7.97 -30.63 -19.92
N SER A 285 6.92 -30.95 -20.67
CA SER A 285 6.69 -32.31 -21.13
C SER A 285 7.75 -32.74 -22.15
N ALA A 286 8.05 -34.03 -22.16
CA ALA A 286 8.90 -34.65 -23.17
C ALA A 286 8.11 -34.98 -24.45
N ASP A 287 6.77 -34.94 -24.39
CA ASP A 287 5.93 -35.15 -25.54
C ASP A 287 5.86 -33.88 -26.41
N ARG A 288 5.99 -34.05 -27.73
CA ARG A 288 6.03 -32.96 -28.70
C ARG A 288 4.65 -32.42 -29.04
N THR A 289 3.59 -33.16 -28.68
CA THR A 289 2.20 -32.73 -28.88
C THR A 289 1.67 -31.88 -27.74
N ASP A 290 2.38 -31.83 -26.62
CA ASP A 290 1.99 -31.03 -25.46
C ASP A 290 2.29 -29.54 -25.68
N ASP A 291 1.50 -28.70 -25.01
CA ASP A 291 1.62 -27.25 -25.13
C ASP A 291 2.98 -26.73 -24.63
N THR A 292 3.46 -25.66 -25.27
CA THR A 292 4.71 -25.02 -24.89
C THR A 292 4.61 -24.46 -23.47
N PRO A 293 5.57 -24.76 -22.57
CA PRO A 293 5.47 -24.31 -21.19
C PRO A 293 5.49 -22.79 -21.10
N LEU A 294 4.66 -22.24 -20.22
CA LEU A 294 4.61 -20.79 -19.98
C LEU A 294 5.94 -20.28 -19.44
N THR A 295 6.43 -19.16 -19.96
CA THR A 295 7.64 -18.47 -19.48
C THR A 295 7.27 -17.06 -19.01
N PRO A 296 8.07 -16.42 -18.13
CA PRO A 296 7.85 -15.01 -17.78
C PRO A 296 7.77 -14.08 -19.00
N ASN A 297 8.53 -14.35 -20.07
CA ASN A 297 8.49 -13.60 -21.32
C ASN A 297 7.10 -13.60 -21.98
N HIS A 298 6.32 -14.68 -21.86
CA HIS A 298 4.96 -14.72 -22.39
C HIS A 298 4.06 -13.67 -21.72
N PHE A 299 4.30 -13.36 -20.45
CA PHE A 299 3.55 -12.33 -19.71
C PHE A 299 4.11 -10.93 -19.95
N LEU A 300 5.43 -10.77 -20.04
CA LEU A 300 6.08 -9.48 -20.24
C LEU A 300 5.86 -8.92 -21.66
N HIS A 301 5.83 -9.79 -22.66
CA HIS A 301 5.66 -9.42 -24.06
C HIS A 301 4.26 -9.73 -24.61
N GLY A 302 3.40 -10.40 -23.84
CA GLY A 302 2.00 -10.67 -24.21
C GLY A 302 1.82 -11.63 -25.38
N GLN A 303 2.82 -12.46 -25.70
CA GLN A 303 2.78 -13.40 -26.82
C GLN A 303 2.96 -14.84 -26.32
N LEU A 304 1.92 -15.65 -26.50
CA LEU A 304 1.92 -17.09 -26.27
C LEU A 304 2.36 -17.78 -27.57
N GLY A 305 3.67 -17.87 -27.78
CA GLY A 305 4.27 -18.73 -28.81
C GLY A 305 4.44 -18.13 -30.21
N GLY A 306 5.70 -18.03 -30.64
CA GLY A 306 6.13 -18.45 -31.98
C GLY A 306 6.32 -17.39 -33.07
N HIS A 307 7.46 -16.66 -33.05
CA HIS A 307 8.51 -16.65 -34.10
C HIS A 307 9.45 -15.46 -33.87
N ILE A 308 10.62 -15.72 -33.28
CA ILE A 308 11.78 -14.83 -33.44
C ILE A 308 12.56 -15.36 -34.64
N ALA A 309 12.09 -15.07 -35.84
CA ALA A 309 12.93 -15.12 -37.03
C ALA A 309 12.45 -14.02 -37.98
N PRO A 310 13.27 -13.00 -38.29
CA PRO A 310 12.93 -12.08 -39.36
C PRO A 310 12.84 -12.88 -40.65
N LYS A 311 11.73 -12.74 -41.39
CA LYS A 311 11.67 -13.25 -42.76
C LYS A 311 12.71 -12.48 -43.57
N ASN A 312 13.85 -13.12 -43.82
CA ASN A 312 14.75 -12.66 -44.87
C ASN A 312 13.99 -12.71 -46.19
N ARG A 313 14.19 -11.65 -46.99
CA ARG A 313 13.61 -11.42 -48.32
C ARG A 313 13.66 -12.64 -49.22
#